data_AF-A0A4Y2P8R6-F1
#
_entry.id   AF-A0A4Y2P8R6-F1
#
_cell.length_a   1.000
_cell.length_b   1.000
_cell.length_c   1.000
_cell.angle_alpha   90.00
_cell.angle_beta   90.00
_cell.angle_gamma   90.00
#
_symmetry.space_group_name_H-M   'P 1'
#
loop_
_entity.id
_entity.type
_entity.pdbx_description
1 polymer ?
#
loop_
_entity_poly.entity_id
_entity_poly.type
_entity_poly.pdbx_seq_one_letter_code
_entity_poly.pdbx_strand_id
1 'polypeptide(L)'
;EGALKSDFRHLFQNLEGKSTGPKSLRGPISEKLSGCGKRPVIVFKSTDCQIPTIDRSILKGPKLVNQSIQSSRYLPEDLRNLFDPVIKRNGFFAHPEHLMLTMTQDNTKLIRELGLRRILKARQLDQKKTTVRTFMPPKLNFKAQDCSEIINWIDYDLSSSPLLKDSSDDEIKSHNQSDSVPNWDITFKTCPVHKSS
;
A
#
# COMPACT_ATOMS: atom_id res chain seq x y z
N GLU A 1 4.51 40.13 -15.45
CA GLU A 1 3.85 38.83 -15.68
C GLU A 1 4.79 37.74 -15.16
N GLY A 2 4.49 36.91 -14.17
CA GLY A 2 3.22 36.41 -13.69
C GLY A 2 3.31 34.88 -13.62
N ALA A 3 4.22 34.34 -12.81
CA ALA A 3 4.34 32.90 -12.57
C ALA A 3 4.39 32.64 -11.05
N LEU A 4 3.25 32.25 -10.51
CA LEU A 4 3.09 31.71 -9.15
C LEU A 4 3.98 30.45 -9.03
N LYS A 5 5.18 30.65 -8.49
CA LYS A 5 6.14 29.61 -8.17
C LYS A 5 5.82 29.13 -6.76
N SER A 6 5.13 28.00 -6.68
CA SER A 6 4.53 27.45 -5.47
C SER A 6 5.48 27.35 -4.26
N ASP A 7 4.94 27.80 -3.13
CA ASP A 7 5.56 28.05 -1.82
C ASP A 7 6.11 26.82 -1.04
N PHE A 8 6.35 25.69 -1.70
CA PHE A 8 6.86 24.49 -0.99
C PHE A 8 8.38 24.30 -1.07
N ARG A 9 9.11 25.07 -1.88
CA ARG A 9 10.59 24.98 -1.91
C ARG A 9 11.26 25.56 -0.67
N HIS A 10 10.64 26.56 -0.04
CA HIS A 10 11.18 27.13 1.19
C HIS A 10 10.99 26.21 2.41
N LEU A 11 9.94 25.38 2.41
CA LEU A 11 9.69 24.45 3.51
C LEU A 11 10.72 23.30 3.56
N PHE A 12 11.16 22.80 2.41
CA PHE A 12 12.20 21.75 2.33
C PHE A 12 13.62 22.28 2.56
N GLN A 13 13.91 23.54 2.20
CA GLN A 13 15.22 24.15 2.50
C GLN A 13 15.47 24.34 4.00
N ASN A 14 14.41 24.41 4.81
CA ASN A 14 14.52 24.56 6.26
C ASN A 14 14.62 23.22 7.01
N LEU A 15 14.28 22.08 6.39
CA LEU A 15 14.33 20.74 7.01
C LEU A 15 15.47 19.86 6.47
N GLU A 16 15.84 20.02 5.20
CA GLU A 16 16.96 19.33 4.58
C GLU A 16 17.91 20.37 4.00
N GLY A 17 18.95 20.74 4.76
CA GLY A 17 20.03 21.58 4.24
C GLY A 17 20.51 21.10 2.87
N LYS A 18 20.79 22.04 1.95
CA LYS A 18 21.13 21.80 0.53
C LYS A 18 21.86 20.48 0.29
N SER A 19 21.16 19.45 -0.19
CA SER A 19 21.78 18.21 -0.62
C SER A 19 22.28 18.35 -2.07
N THR A 20 23.60 18.37 -2.25
CA THR A 20 24.24 18.35 -3.57
C THR A 20 24.31 16.91 -4.09
N GLY A 21 23.18 16.40 -4.56
CA GLY A 21 23.09 15.27 -5.50
C GLY A 21 23.49 13.87 -5.00
N PRO A 22 23.30 12.84 -5.83
CA PRO A 22 23.25 11.43 -5.40
C PRO A 22 24.61 10.77 -5.13
N LYS A 23 25.72 11.49 -5.29
CA LYS A 23 27.08 10.91 -5.28
C LYS A 23 27.89 11.23 -4.02
N SER A 24 27.33 11.95 -3.05
CA SER A 24 28.05 12.26 -1.83
C SER A 24 27.07 12.51 -0.70
N LEU A 25 27.03 11.59 0.28
CA LEU A 25 26.40 11.82 1.57
C LEU A 25 27.22 12.92 2.28
N ARG A 26 26.84 14.17 2.06
CA ARG A 26 27.55 15.35 2.58
C ARG A 26 26.54 16.34 3.17
N GLY A 27 25.69 15.82 4.05
CA GLY A 27 24.72 16.59 4.81
C GLY A 27 24.89 16.36 6.31
N PRO A 28 24.24 17.18 7.17
CA PRO A 28 24.35 17.08 8.63
C PRO A 28 24.00 15.69 9.19
N ILE A 29 23.10 14.99 8.51
CA ILE A 29 22.73 13.59 8.83
C ILE A 29 23.90 12.66 8.52
N SER A 30 24.58 12.82 7.39
CA SER A 30 25.74 11.99 7.04
C SER A 30 26.90 12.18 8.02
N GLU A 31 27.11 13.39 8.50
CA GLU A 31 28.13 13.69 9.50
C GLU A 31 27.79 13.03 10.84
N LYS A 32 26.52 13.07 11.27
CA LYS A 32 26.03 12.32 12.44
C LYS A 32 26.08 10.80 12.27
N LEU A 33 26.02 10.29 11.04
CA LEU A 33 26.15 8.87 10.71
C LEU A 33 27.61 8.42 10.59
N SER A 34 28.56 9.35 10.48
CA SER A 34 29.99 9.02 10.45
C SER A 34 30.40 8.37 11.77
N GLY A 35 30.92 7.13 11.70
CA GLY A 35 31.27 6.33 12.87
C GLY A 35 30.16 5.44 13.44
N CYS A 36 28.95 5.43 12.88
CA CYS A 36 27.88 4.51 13.30
C CYS A 36 28.30 3.03 13.18
N GLY A 37 29.01 2.66 12.10
CA GLY A 37 29.51 1.30 11.90
C GLY A 37 30.64 0.85 12.85
N LYS A 38 31.16 1.75 13.69
CA LYS A 38 32.15 1.42 14.74
C LYS A 38 31.50 1.28 16.13
N ARG A 39 30.21 1.60 16.26
CA ARG A 39 29.49 1.45 17.52
C ARG A 39 29.15 -0.03 17.73
N PRO A 40 29.25 -0.53 18.97
CA PRO A 40 28.85 -1.91 19.26
C PRO A 40 27.39 -2.11 18.87
N VAL A 41 27.10 -3.26 18.25
CA VAL A 41 25.72 -3.67 17.98
C VAL A 41 25.03 -3.89 19.31
N ILE A 42 24.14 -2.97 19.69
CA ILE A 42 23.33 -3.10 20.90
C ILE A 42 22.23 -4.13 20.62
N VAL A 43 22.09 -5.11 21.51
CA VAL A 43 21.01 -6.10 21.42
C VAL A 43 19.67 -5.38 21.55
N PHE A 44 18.81 -5.57 20.55
CA PHE A 44 17.46 -5.04 20.56
C PHE A 44 16.70 -5.60 21.76
N LYS A 45 16.29 -4.74 22.69
CA LYS A 45 15.23 -5.11 23.63
C LYS A 45 13.91 -4.93 22.93
N SER A 46 13.20 -6.04 22.69
CA SER A 46 11.81 -5.97 22.26
C SER A 46 11.03 -5.24 23.35
N THR A 47 10.35 -4.17 22.99
CA THR A 47 9.41 -3.48 23.87
C THR A 47 8.02 -3.62 23.30
N ASP A 48 7.03 -3.71 24.18
CA ASP A 48 5.64 -3.75 23.76
C ASP A 48 5.18 -2.36 23.27
N CYS A 49 5.48 -2.05 22.01
CA CYS A 49 4.94 -0.90 21.30
C CYS A 49 3.51 -1.24 20.87
N GLN A 50 2.49 -0.67 21.51
CA GLN A 50 1.15 -0.72 20.93
C GLN A 50 1.15 0.11 19.65
N ILE A 51 1.33 -0.55 18.50
CA ILE A 51 1.00 0.05 17.21
C ILE A 51 -0.52 0.25 17.27
N PRO A 52 -1.03 1.48 17.08
CA PRO A 52 -2.48 1.70 17.09
C PRO A 52 -3.13 0.72 16.12
N THR A 53 -4.21 0.07 16.56
CA THR A 53 -5.01 -0.82 15.72
C THR A 53 -5.25 -0.11 14.40
N ILE A 54 -4.78 -0.70 13.32
CA ILE A 54 -4.94 -0.09 12.02
C ILE A 54 -6.44 -0.03 11.75
N ASP A 55 -6.98 1.19 11.70
CA ASP A 55 -8.38 1.41 11.36
C ASP A 55 -8.67 0.76 9.99
N ARG A 56 -9.90 0.29 9.82
CA ARG A 56 -10.47 -0.22 8.56
C ARG A 56 -10.26 0.74 7.37
N SER A 57 -9.78 1.96 7.62
CA SER A 57 -9.14 2.90 6.70
C SER A 57 -8.27 2.30 5.58
N ILE A 58 -7.45 1.27 5.82
CA ILE A 58 -6.64 0.67 4.74
C ILE A 58 -7.53 0.08 3.63
N LEU A 59 -8.69 -0.46 4.01
CA LEU A 59 -9.70 -0.98 3.08
C LEU A 59 -10.45 0.14 2.35
N LYS A 60 -10.33 1.39 2.81
CA LYS A 60 -10.97 2.55 2.16
C LYS A 60 -10.16 3.04 0.96
N GLY A 61 -8.83 2.92 0.98
CA GLY A 61 -7.96 3.42 -0.10
C GLY A 61 -8.36 2.90 -1.49
N PRO A 62 -8.43 1.58 -1.73
CA PRO A 62 -8.84 1.04 -3.02
C PRO A 62 -10.29 1.36 -3.37
N LYS A 63 -11.19 1.46 -2.38
CA LYS A 63 -12.59 1.87 -2.59
C LYS A 63 -12.66 3.31 -3.11
N LEU A 64 -11.87 4.22 -2.55
CA LEU A 64 -11.79 5.62 -3.00
C LEU A 64 -11.23 5.74 -4.42
N VAL A 65 -10.22 4.92 -4.77
CA VAL A 65 -9.73 4.86 -6.16
C VAL A 65 -10.83 4.38 -7.10
N ASN A 66 -11.57 3.32 -6.75
CA ASN A 66 -12.68 2.84 -7.55
C ASN A 66 -13.75 3.94 -7.75
N GLN A 67 -14.18 4.57 -6.65
CA GLN A 67 -15.17 5.65 -6.70
C GLN A 67 -14.69 6.82 -7.56
N SER A 68 -13.42 7.20 -7.45
CA SER A 68 -12.84 8.28 -8.26
C SER A 68 -12.87 7.94 -9.76
N ILE A 69 -12.56 6.69 -10.12
CA ILE A 69 -12.65 6.20 -11.51
C ILE A 69 -14.10 6.20 -11.99
N GLN A 70 -15.06 5.76 -11.17
CA GLN A 70 -16.48 5.79 -11.56
C GLN A 70 -16.97 7.22 -11.75
N SER A 71 -16.67 8.12 -10.81
CA SER A 71 -17.09 9.51 -10.86
C SER A 71 -16.47 10.27 -12.03
N SER A 72 -15.22 9.98 -12.41
CA SER A 72 -14.57 10.68 -13.52
C SER A 72 -15.23 10.41 -14.88
N ARG A 73 -16.01 9.32 -15.02
CA ARG A 73 -16.74 8.99 -16.26
C ARG A 73 -17.88 9.93 -16.58
N TYR A 74 -18.47 10.54 -15.56
CA TYR A 74 -19.58 11.47 -15.70
C TYR A 74 -19.09 12.91 -15.99
N LEU A 75 -17.78 13.14 -15.98
CA LEU A 75 -17.20 14.43 -16.29
C LEU A 75 -17.07 14.64 -17.81
N PRO A 76 -17.22 15.88 -18.30
CA PRO A 76 -16.80 16.27 -19.64
C PRO A 76 -15.34 15.94 -19.90
N GLU A 77 -14.99 15.68 -21.16
CA GLU A 77 -13.65 15.26 -21.59
C GLU A 77 -12.52 16.14 -21.04
N ASP A 78 -12.69 17.46 -21.13
CA ASP A 78 -11.67 18.43 -20.70
C ASP A 78 -11.39 18.34 -19.19
N LEU A 79 -12.44 18.15 -18.39
CA LEU A 79 -12.30 17.96 -16.94
C LEU A 79 -11.73 16.57 -16.64
N ARG A 80 -12.17 15.53 -17.33
CA ARG A 80 -11.64 14.17 -17.14
C ARG A 80 -10.14 14.11 -17.41
N ASN A 81 -9.66 14.79 -18.45
CA ASN A 81 -8.24 14.88 -18.79
C ASN A 81 -7.40 15.59 -17.70
N LEU A 82 -8.02 16.44 -16.89
CA LEU A 82 -7.38 17.07 -15.72
C LEU A 82 -7.31 16.12 -14.51
N PHE A 83 -8.37 15.33 -14.26
CA PHE A 83 -8.49 14.47 -13.09
C PHE A 83 -7.83 13.09 -13.25
N ASP A 84 -7.87 12.49 -14.44
CA ASP A 84 -7.31 11.15 -14.68
C ASP A 84 -5.81 11.07 -14.30
N PRO A 85 -4.95 12.07 -14.59
CA PRO A 85 -3.57 12.09 -14.10
C PRO A 85 -3.46 12.11 -12.57
N VAL A 86 -4.37 12.81 -11.87
CA VAL A 86 -4.43 12.86 -10.40
C VAL A 86 -4.82 11.50 -9.84
N ILE A 87 -5.80 10.84 -10.45
CA ILE A 87 -6.23 9.49 -10.06
C ILE A 87 -5.08 8.50 -10.29
N LYS A 88 -4.39 8.56 -11.45
CA LYS A 88 -3.21 7.74 -11.75
C LYS A 88 -2.11 7.90 -10.71
N ARG A 89 -1.82 9.14 -10.30
CA ARG A 89 -0.80 9.43 -9.27
C ARG A 89 -1.17 8.82 -7.91
N ASN A 90 -2.46 8.73 -7.60
CA ASN A 90 -3.00 8.09 -6.40
C ASN A 90 -3.29 6.59 -6.58
N GLY A 91 -2.97 6.01 -7.75
CA GLY A 91 -3.23 4.61 -8.07
C GLY A 91 -2.47 3.60 -7.22
N PHE A 92 -1.47 4.05 -6.44
CA PHE A 92 -0.72 3.22 -5.50
C PHE A 92 -1.61 2.47 -4.49
N PHE A 93 -2.77 3.03 -4.15
CA PHE A 93 -3.74 2.37 -3.29
C PHE A 93 -4.37 1.13 -3.94
N ALA A 94 -4.47 1.08 -5.28
CA ALA A 94 -5.05 -0.03 -6.02
C ALA A 94 -4.05 -1.20 -6.24
N HIS A 95 -3.03 -1.33 -5.39
CA HIS A 95 -2.10 -2.47 -5.45
C HIS A 95 -2.89 -3.80 -5.32
N PRO A 96 -2.50 -4.87 -6.04
CA PRO A 96 -3.20 -6.17 -5.98
C PRO A 96 -3.50 -6.65 -4.57
N GLU A 97 -2.54 -6.50 -3.64
CA GLU A 97 -2.71 -6.84 -2.22
C GLU A 97 -3.91 -6.14 -1.57
N HIS A 98 -4.04 -4.83 -1.77
CA HIS A 98 -5.12 -4.03 -1.18
C HIS A 98 -6.45 -4.25 -1.89
N LEU A 99 -6.41 -4.46 -3.22
CA LEU A 99 -7.61 -4.78 -4.00
C LEU A 99 -8.22 -6.11 -3.56
N MET A 100 -7.40 -7.14 -3.37
CA MET A 100 -7.88 -8.43 -2.85
C MET A 100 -8.55 -8.28 -1.49
N LEU A 101 -7.96 -7.53 -0.56
CA LEU A 101 -8.57 -7.25 0.74
C LEU A 101 -9.91 -6.53 0.61
N THR A 102 -9.97 -5.53 -0.27
CA THR A 102 -11.19 -4.77 -0.53
C THR A 102 -12.29 -5.64 -1.12
N MET A 103 -11.94 -6.57 -2.02
CA MET A 103 -12.88 -7.54 -2.58
C MET A 103 -13.51 -8.42 -1.52
N THR A 104 -12.74 -8.88 -0.53
CA THR A 104 -13.31 -9.70 0.57
C THR A 104 -14.37 -8.95 1.39
N GLN A 105 -14.35 -7.61 1.35
CA GLN A 105 -15.29 -6.72 2.04
C GLN A 105 -16.37 -6.16 1.11
N ASP A 106 -16.50 -6.70 -0.10
CA ASP A 106 -17.52 -6.27 -1.07
C ASP A 106 -18.89 -6.85 -0.72
N ASN A 107 -19.96 -6.16 -1.07
CA ASN A 107 -21.32 -6.62 -0.84
C ASN A 107 -21.70 -7.78 -1.78
N THR A 108 -21.05 -7.86 -2.94
CA THR A 108 -21.28 -8.88 -3.96
C THR A 108 -20.52 -10.16 -3.62
N LYS A 109 -21.25 -11.27 -3.40
CA LYS A 109 -20.66 -12.58 -3.05
C LYS A 109 -19.59 -13.03 -4.05
N LEU A 110 -19.86 -12.90 -5.35
CA LEU A 110 -18.91 -13.29 -6.40
C LEU A 110 -17.58 -12.53 -6.32
N ILE A 111 -17.63 -11.23 -5.98
CA ILE A 111 -16.41 -10.42 -5.80
C ILE A 111 -15.66 -10.86 -4.55
N ARG A 112 -16.37 -11.14 -3.45
CA ARG A 112 -15.75 -11.66 -2.22
C ARG A 112 -15.02 -12.97 -2.46
N GLU A 113 -15.68 -13.94 -3.09
CA GLU A 113 -15.09 -15.24 -3.42
C GLU A 113 -13.87 -15.08 -4.34
N LEU A 114 -13.96 -14.20 -5.34
CA LEU A 114 -12.82 -13.91 -6.23
C LEU A 114 -11.63 -13.36 -5.44
N GLY A 115 -11.87 -12.44 -4.49
CA GLY A 115 -10.84 -11.91 -3.60
C GLY A 115 -10.17 -12.99 -2.76
N LEU A 116 -10.97 -13.84 -2.10
CA LEU A 116 -10.47 -14.94 -1.26
C LEU A 116 -9.67 -15.96 -2.06
N ARG A 117 -10.14 -16.36 -3.25
CA ARG A 117 -9.43 -17.29 -4.15
C ARG A 117 -8.08 -16.72 -4.59
N ARG A 118 -8.03 -15.42 -4.91
CA ARG A 118 -6.78 -14.74 -5.29
C ARG A 118 -5.78 -14.69 -4.13
N ILE A 119 -6.25 -14.46 -2.90
CA ILE A 119 -5.40 -14.48 -1.70
C ILE A 119 -4.76 -15.86 -1.51
N LEU A 120 -5.56 -16.93 -1.60
CA LEU A 120 -5.04 -18.30 -1.49
C LEU A 120 -4.00 -18.62 -2.58
N LYS A 121 -4.27 -18.22 -3.83
CA LYS A 121 -3.31 -18.37 -4.93
C LYS A 121 -2.03 -17.58 -4.68
N ALA A 122 -2.13 -16.36 -4.16
CA ALA A 122 -0.98 -15.53 -3.86
C ALA A 122 -0.09 -16.17 -2.77
N ARG A 123 -0.68 -16.75 -1.72
CA ARG A 123 0.07 -17.49 -0.68
C ARG A 123 0.83 -18.68 -1.24
N GLN A 124 0.20 -19.46 -2.13
CA GLN A 124 0.85 -20.58 -2.80
C GLN A 124 2.04 -20.15 -3.68
N LEU A 125 1.94 -18.98 -4.30
CA LEU A 125 3.04 -18.41 -5.10
C LEU A 125 4.17 -17.90 -4.20
N ASP A 126 3.85 -17.23 -3.10
CA ASP A 126 4.84 -16.69 -2.16
C ASP A 126 5.70 -17.80 -1.52
N GLN A 127 5.12 -18.99 -1.24
CA GLN A 127 5.89 -20.14 -0.75
C GLN A 127 7.01 -20.58 -1.70
N LYS A 128 6.89 -20.29 -2.99
CA LYS A 128 7.88 -20.65 -4.02
C LYS A 128 8.80 -19.49 -4.38
N LYS A 129 8.49 -18.26 -3.96
CA LYS A 129 9.25 -17.05 -4.29
C LYS A 129 10.41 -16.87 -3.32
N THR A 130 11.60 -16.66 -3.86
CA THR A 130 12.81 -16.31 -3.10
C THR A 130 13.15 -14.82 -3.19
N THR A 131 12.45 -14.08 -4.06
CA THR A 131 12.72 -12.67 -4.34
C THR A 131 11.92 -11.75 -3.42
N VAL A 132 12.50 -10.60 -3.09
CA VAL A 132 11.81 -9.56 -2.33
C VAL A 132 10.71 -8.95 -3.19
N ARG A 133 9.53 -8.76 -2.60
CA ARG A 133 8.40 -8.08 -3.25
C ARG A 133 8.81 -6.68 -3.73
N THR A 134 8.56 -6.40 -5.00
CA THR A 134 8.82 -5.08 -5.59
C THR A 134 7.50 -4.32 -5.68
N PHE A 135 7.41 -3.17 -5.00
CA PHE A 135 6.23 -2.33 -5.09
C PHE A 135 6.24 -1.54 -6.40
N MET A 136 5.28 -1.82 -7.28
CA MET A 136 5.05 -1.05 -8.50
C MET A 136 3.65 -0.43 -8.48
N PRO A 137 3.52 0.90 -8.65
CA PRO A 137 2.21 1.52 -8.80
C PRO A 137 1.46 0.89 -9.97
N PRO A 138 0.22 0.43 -9.76
CA PRO A 138 -0.52 -0.27 -10.79
C PRO A 138 -1.02 0.70 -11.87
N LYS A 139 -1.13 0.18 -13.09
CA LYS A 139 -1.73 0.84 -14.23
C LYS A 139 -3.24 0.68 -14.11
N LEU A 140 -3.90 1.77 -13.76
CA LEU A 140 -5.35 1.78 -13.56
C LEU A 140 -6.11 1.66 -14.89
N ASN A 141 -7.14 0.83 -14.88
CA ASN A 141 -8.14 0.71 -15.92
C ASN A 141 -9.32 1.65 -15.61
N PHE A 142 -9.39 2.78 -16.33
CA PHE A 142 -10.48 3.75 -16.17
C PHE A 142 -11.84 3.23 -16.66
N LYS A 143 -11.86 2.10 -17.39
CA LYS A 143 -13.08 1.41 -17.85
C LYS A 143 -13.57 0.31 -16.90
N ALA A 144 -12.90 0.08 -15.76
CA ALA A 144 -13.26 -0.92 -14.76
C ALA A 144 -14.66 -0.70 -14.15
N GLN A 145 -15.58 -1.65 -14.19
CA GLN A 145 -16.91 -1.42 -13.59
C GLN A 145 -16.92 -1.64 -12.07
N ASP A 146 -16.06 -2.52 -11.59
CA ASP A 146 -15.93 -2.86 -10.19
C ASP A 146 -14.46 -2.98 -9.76
N CYS A 147 -14.24 -3.23 -8.47
CA CYS A 147 -12.88 -3.31 -7.91
C CYS A 147 -12.04 -4.46 -8.48
N SER A 148 -12.67 -5.47 -9.07
CA SER A 148 -12.00 -6.60 -9.73
C SER A 148 -11.42 -6.28 -11.10
N GLU A 149 -11.79 -5.16 -11.71
CA GLU A 149 -11.34 -4.77 -13.04
C GLU A 149 -10.39 -3.57 -13.04
N ILE A 150 -10.12 -2.96 -11.87
CA ILE A 150 -9.30 -1.74 -11.73
C ILE A 150 -7.89 -1.92 -12.28
N ILE A 151 -7.36 -3.14 -12.25
CA ILE A 151 -6.03 -3.47 -12.76
C ILE A 151 -6.09 -4.67 -13.70
N ASN A 152 -5.12 -4.78 -14.60
CA ASN A 152 -4.91 -6.01 -15.35
C ASN A 152 -4.14 -7.03 -14.49
N TRP A 153 -4.84 -8.02 -13.94
CA TRP A 153 -4.28 -9.02 -13.03
C TRP A 153 -3.20 -9.92 -13.64
N ILE A 154 -3.09 -9.97 -14.97
CA ILE A 154 -2.06 -10.75 -15.67
C ILE A 154 -0.69 -10.06 -15.59
N ASP A 155 -0.67 -8.72 -15.51
CA ASP A 155 0.55 -7.92 -15.55
C ASP A 155 1.27 -7.84 -14.19
N TYR A 156 0.64 -8.36 -13.12
CA TYR A 156 1.14 -8.22 -11.75
C TYR A 156 1.47 -9.56 -11.10
N ASP A 157 2.63 -9.60 -10.47
CA ASP A 157 2.99 -10.66 -9.55
C ASP A 157 2.09 -10.63 -8.32
N LEU A 158 1.21 -11.62 -8.21
CA LEU A 158 0.40 -11.82 -7.01
C LEU A 158 1.32 -12.13 -5.82
N SER A 159 1.12 -11.38 -4.74
CA SER A 159 1.70 -11.63 -3.42
C SER A 159 0.61 -11.45 -2.37
N SER A 160 0.68 -12.24 -1.30
CA SER A 160 -0.29 -12.21 -0.22
C SER A 160 -0.08 -10.98 0.64
N SER A 161 -1.17 -10.35 1.08
CA SER A 161 -1.05 -9.20 1.96
C SER A 161 -0.46 -9.64 3.31
N PRO A 162 0.57 -8.93 3.83
CA PRO A 162 1.09 -9.18 5.17
C PRO A 162 0.02 -9.06 6.27
N LEU A 163 -1.05 -8.29 6.00
CA LEU A 163 -2.17 -8.10 6.93
C LEU A 163 -2.92 -9.39 7.22
N LEU A 164 -2.84 -10.37 6.32
CA LEU A 164 -3.44 -11.69 6.50
C LEU A 164 -2.42 -12.74 6.89
N LYS A 165 -1.19 -12.38 7.28
CA LYS A 165 -0.16 -13.38 7.58
C LYS A 165 -0.57 -14.35 8.69
N ASP A 166 -1.30 -13.85 9.67
CA ASP A 166 -1.69 -14.64 10.85
C ASP A 166 -3.00 -15.44 10.63
N SER A 167 -3.78 -15.14 9.60
CA SER A 167 -4.99 -15.91 9.27
C SER A 167 -4.64 -17.21 8.55
N SER A 168 -5.17 -18.35 8.98
CA SER A 168 -4.85 -19.65 8.37
C SER A 168 -5.49 -19.83 6.99
N ASP A 169 -4.92 -20.69 6.14
CA ASP A 169 -5.53 -20.98 4.83
C ASP A 169 -6.93 -21.60 4.96
N ASP A 170 -7.17 -22.36 6.01
CA ASP A 170 -8.46 -23.02 6.25
C ASP A 170 -9.53 -22.05 6.75
N GLU A 171 -9.15 -21.03 7.54
CA GLU A 171 -10.01 -19.88 7.84
C GLU A 171 -10.43 -19.13 6.57
N ILE A 172 -9.50 -18.88 5.65
CA ILE A 172 -9.83 -18.22 4.38
C ILE A 172 -10.76 -19.10 3.52
N LYS A 173 -10.56 -20.42 3.53
CA LYS A 173 -11.43 -21.36 2.81
C LYS A 173 -12.82 -21.44 3.42
N SER A 174 -12.97 -21.41 4.75
CA SER A 174 -14.28 -21.47 5.40
C SER A 174 -15.15 -20.25 5.03
N HIS A 175 -14.54 -19.08 4.87
CA HIS A 175 -15.21 -17.88 4.36
C HIS A 175 -15.66 -17.97 2.89
N ASN A 176 -15.12 -18.88 2.08
CA ASN A 176 -15.67 -19.12 0.73
C ASN A 176 -16.97 -19.94 0.76
N GLN A 177 -17.20 -20.71 1.82
CA GLN A 177 -18.42 -21.53 1.98
C GLN A 177 -19.52 -20.78 2.72
N SER A 178 -19.15 -19.78 3.52
CA SER A 178 -20.08 -18.90 4.23
C SER A 178 -20.52 -17.71 3.37
N ASP A 179 -21.76 -17.24 3.55
CA ASP A 179 -22.23 -15.98 2.98
C ASP A 179 -21.77 -14.74 3.78
N SER A 180 -21.19 -14.95 4.97
CA SER A 180 -20.76 -13.87 5.86
C SER A 180 -19.56 -13.10 5.32
N VAL A 181 -19.55 -11.78 5.56
CA VAL A 181 -18.39 -10.94 5.27
C VAL A 181 -17.28 -11.29 6.27
N PRO A 182 -16.07 -11.66 5.81
CA PRO A 182 -14.96 -11.96 6.71
C PRO A 182 -14.65 -10.75 7.59
N ASN A 183 -14.52 -10.95 8.90
CA ASN A 183 -13.98 -9.93 9.78
C ASN A 183 -12.52 -10.23 10.04
N TRP A 184 -11.63 -9.55 9.30
CA TRP A 184 -10.19 -9.70 9.49
C TRP A 184 -9.77 -8.95 10.74
N ASP A 185 -9.30 -9.68 11.76
CA ASP A 185 -8.68 -9.07 12.94
C ASP A 185 -7.24 -8.67 12.59
N ILE A 186 -7.07 -7.46 12.06
CA ILE A 186 -5.77 -6.94 11.62
C ILE A 186 -5.02 -6.42 12.85
N THR A 187 -4.28 -7.31 13.50
CA THR A 187 -3.35 -6.95 14.58
C THR A 187 -1.92 -6.92 14.06
N PHE A 188 -1.22 -5.81 14.26
CA PHE A 188 0.21 -5.76 13.99
C PHE A 188 0.97 -6.29 15.19
N LYS A 189 1.79 -7.32 14.97
CA LYS A 189 2.78 -7.75 15.96
C LYS A 189 3.75 -6.60 16.21
N THR A 190 4.05 -6.40 17.49
CA THR A 190 4.93 -5.37 18.02
C THR A 190 6.25 -5.30 17.25
N CYS A 191 6.52 -4.16 16.60
CA CYS A 191 7.82 -3.93 15.96
C CYS A 191 8.83 -3.50 17.03
N PRO A 192 10.04 -4.09 17.08
CA PRO A 192 11.09 -3.61 17.97
C PRO A 192 11.49 -2.18 17.56
N VAL A 193 11.34 -1.20 18.46
CA VAL A 193 11.74 0.19 18.22
C VAL A 193 12.95 0.57 19.07
N HIS A 194 13.80 1.44 18.55
CA HIS A 194 14.90 2.04 19.30
C HIS A 194 14.37 3.07 20.30
N LYS A 195 14.81 2.99 21.56
CA LYS A 195 14.77 4.13 22.48
C LYS A 195 16.17 4.72 22.58
N SER A 196 16.30 6.02 22.36
CA SER A 196 17.51 6.75 22.76
C SER A 196 17.53 6.79 24.28
N SER A 197 18.51 6.12 24.88
CA SER A 197 18.93 6.32 26.27
C SER A 197 19.54 7.70 26.45
#